data_AF-L7UI69-F1
#
_entry.id   AF-L7UI69-F1
#
_cell.length_a   1.000
_cell.length_b   1.000
_cell.length_c   1.000
_cell.angle_alpha   90.00
_cell.angle_beta   90.00
_cell.angle_gamma   90.00
#
_symmetry.space_group_name_H-M   'P 1'
#
loop_
_entity.id
_entity.type
_entity.pdbx_description
1 polymer ?
#
loop_
_entity_poly.entity_id
_entity_poly.type
_entity_poly.pdbx_seq_one_letter_code
_entity_poly.pdbx_strand_id
1 'polypeptide(L)'
;MDALDTLLSQRPSTDRFAKALALLEALPTPEREQAVDRARTALESWPDATREAPAAAWQDIQQGMAPPFWWPLVRHLQLAEGDSLEVGPALAPLTSVSSSQVSVDVSPLREAHQLRALDLTGNEALESLDFLQTTPRLERLVLSGLELLPDLAPLRALPALHSLTLTFNPTLDDIAPLASLKVLRWLELSGNERLEDFGPLATLTELERLVVDDCGGLRDLAFVEALPKLRRLSARRLPLLEELRPLANSRLQELSLGGARLSDGTPLGSITSLTRLVLMEVPRLADLSFLQSLAALRTLHLSELSIALPRLKAPALEELFISHCAQVLDLKALEALPALKVLTLEDLPVKDLTPLAGLPQLERLALTRCPHVRDLSPLARLPLRQLALIEPAPALDTSPLPPGCEVIR
;
A
#
# COMPACT_ATOMS: atom_id res chain seq x y z
N MET A 1 4.17 -6.23 -41.86
CA MET A 1 2.75 -6.21 -41.46
C MET A 1 2.35 -7.44 -40.66
N ASP A 2 2.54 -8.66 -41.15
CA ASP A 2 2.14 -9.88 -40.42
C ASP A 2 2.69 -10.01 -38.99
N ALA A 3 3.93 -9.58 -38.76
CA ALA A 3 4.52 -9.53 -37.42
C ALA A 3 3.80 -8.54 -36.49
N LEU A 4 3.37 -7.38 -37.03
CA LEU A 4 2.60 -6.38 -36.29
C LEU A 4 1.20 -6.91 -35.98
N ASP A 5 0.50 -7.51 -36.94
CA ASP A 5 -0.84 -8.07 -36.74
C ASP A 5 -0.82 -9.21 -35.71
N THR A 6 0.21 -10.07 -35.78
CA THR A 6 0.44 -11.12 -34.78
C THR A 6 0.61 -10.53 -33.39
N LEU A 7 1.38 -9.45 -33.25
CA LEU A 7 1.62 -8.79 -31.97
C LEU A 7 0.35 -8.11 -31.43
N LEU A 8 -0.41 -7.43 -32.29
CA LEU A 8 -1.65 -6.74 -31.91
C LEU A 8 -2.74 -7.70 -31.42
N SER A 9 -2.71 -8.96 -31.84
CA SER A 9 -3.63 -10.00 -31.36
C SER A 9 -3.30 -10.56 -29.96
N GLN A 10 -2.13 -10.23 -29.42
CA GLN A 10 -1.67 -10.72 -28.11
C GLN A 10 -2.17 -9.83 -26.96
N ARG A 11 -2.05 -10.34 -25.73
CA ARG A 11 -2.36 -9.57 -24.53
C ARG A 11 -1.50 -8.29 -24.47
N PRO A 12 -2.06 -7.10 -24.20
CA PRO A 12 -1.30 -5.86 -24.09
C PRO A 12 -0.19 -5.93 -23.03
N SER A 13 0.97 -5.33 -23.33
CA SER A 13 2.06 -5.07 -22.38
C SER A 13 2.96 -3.95 -22.89
N THR A 14 3.69 -3.29 -21.99
CA THR A 14 4.65 -2.22 -22.33
C THR A 14 5.70 -2.68 -23.35
N ASP A 15 6.31 -3.85 -23.14
CA ASP A 15 7.29 -4.43 -24.06
C ASP A 15 6.70 -4.68 -25.47
N ARG A 16 5.46 -5.18 -25.53
CA ARG A 16 4.79 -5.38 -26.81
C ARG A 16 4.43 -4.05 -27.46
N PHE A 17 4.02 -3.05 -26.69
CA PHE A 17 3.71 -1.73 -27.22
C PHE A 17 4.96 -1.11 -27.87
N ALA A 18 6.09 -1.11 -27.16
CA ALA A 18 7.37 -0.65 -27.70
C ALA A 18 7.78 -1.41 -28.97
N LYS A 19 7.61 -2.74 -29.00
CA LYS A 19 7.84 -3.55 -30.21
C LYS A 19 6.90 -3.20 -31.36
N ALA A 20 5.62 -2.93 -31.09
CA ALA A 20 4.67 -2.49 -32.10
C ALA A 20 5.10 -1.15 -32.73
N LEU A 21 5.51 -0.19 -31.91
CA LEU A 21 6.01 1.11 -32.36
C LEU A 21 7.28 0.97 -33.21
N ALA A 22 8.23 0.13 -32.79
CA ALA A 22 9.44 -0.14 -33.55
C ALA A 22 9.16 -0.79 -34.92
N LEU A 23 8.19 -1.72 -34.97
CA LEU A 23 7.73 -2.32 -36.23
C LEU A 23 7.07 -1.29 -37.15
N LEU A 24 6.28 -0.36 -36.61
CA LEU A 24 5.68 0.74 -37.38
C LEU A 24 6.75 1.68 -37.94
N GLU A 25 7.75 2.02 -37.14
CA GLU A 25 8.85 2.92 -37.54
C GLU A 25 9.71 2.31 -38.65
N ALA A 26 9.85 0.98 -38.68
CA ALA A 26 10.61 0.27 -39.70
C ALA A 26 9.94 0.23 -41.09
N LEU A 27 8.67 0.62 -41.23
CA LEU A 27 7.93 0.58 -42.49
C LEU A 27 8.32 1.75 -43.44
N PRO A 28 8.36 1.53 -44.76
CA PRO A 28 8.62 2.58 -45.75
C PRO A 28 7.44 3.57 -45.91
N THR A 29 7.73 4.76 -46.44
CA THR A 29 6.93 5.98 -46.22
C THR A 29 5.54 6.09 -46.86
N PRO A 30 5.03 5.22 -47.77
CA PRO A 30 3.59 5.18 -48.01
C PRO A 30 2.87 4.11 -47.16
N GLU A 31 3.54 3.02 -46.82
CA GLU A 31 2.96 1.90 -46.07
C GLU A 31 2.80 2.22 -44.58
N ARG A 32 3.70 3.06 -44.07
CA ARG A 32 3.77 3.50 -42.68
C ARG A 32 2.49 4.19 -42.20
N GLU A 33 1.99 5.20 -42.93
CA GLU A 33 0.77 5.92 -42.54
C GLU A 33 -0.46 5.00 -42.55
N GLN A 34 -0.58 4.16 -43.58
CA GLN A 34 -1.68 3.21 -43.69
C GLN A 34 -1.63 2.13 -42.59
N ALA A 35 -0.42 1.66 -42.23
CA ALA A 35 -0.22 0.70 -41.17
C ALA A 35 -0.60 1.26 -39.80
N VAL A 36 -0.33 2.55 -39.55
CA VAL A 36 -0.75 3.24 -38.33
C VAL A 36 -2.24 3.26 -38.22
N ASP A 37 -2.97 3.70 -39.25
CA ASP A 37 -4.42 3.79 -39.17
C ASP A 37 -5.07 2.42 -38.98
N ARG A 38 -4.48 1.37 -39.56
CA ARG A 38 -4.90 -0.01 -39.31
C ARG A 38 -4.62 -0.46 -37.87
N ALA A 39 -3.43 -0.16 -37.35
CA ALA A 39 -3.03 -0.54 -35.99
C ALA A 39 -3.67 0.34 -34.90
N ARG A 40 -4.08 1.56 -35.24
CA ARG A 40 -4.58 2.59 -34.32
C ARG A 40 -5.71 2.08 -33.46
N THR A 41 -6.74 1.50 -34.07
CA THR A 41 -7.90 0.98 -33.33
C THR A 41 -7.49 -0.09 -32.31
N ALA A 42 -6.56 -0.97 -32.68
CA ALA A 42 -6.06 -2.00 -31.78
C ALA A 42 -5.23 -1.40 -30.64
N LEU A 43 -4.27 -0.53 -30.95
CA LEU A 43 -3.40 0.12 -29.95
C LEU A 43 -4.18 1.07 -29.02
N GLU A 44 -5.22 1.74 -29.51
CA GLU A 44 -6.08 2.60 -28.71
C GLU A 44 -6.98 1.81 -27.75
N SER A 45 -7.28 0.56 -28.07
CA SER A 45 -7.99 -0.34 -27.15
C SER A 45 -7.11 -0.87 -26.01
N TRP A 46 -5.78 -0.70 -26.10
CA TRP A 46 -4.88 -1.13 -25.05
C TRP A 46 -4.95 -0.19 -23.84
N PRO A 47 -4.79 -0.71 -22.60
CA PRO A 47 -4.79 0.12 -21.41
C PRO A 47 -3.69 1.20 -21.47
N ASP A 48 -4.02 2.42 -21.04
CA ASP A 48 -3.09 3.57 -21.03
C ASP A 48 -1.77 3.25 -20.32
N ALA A 49 -1.81 2.48 -19.23
CA ALA A 49 -0.62 2.05 -18.48
C ALA A 49 0.36 1.17 -19.28
N THR A 50 -0.08 0.58 -20.40
CA THR A 50 0.80 -0.22 -21.28
C THR A 50 1.36 0.60 -22.45
N ARG A 51 0.85 1.82 -22.66
CA ARG A 51 1.15 2.67 -23.81
C ARG A 51 2.24 3.68 -23.44
N GLU A 52 3.39 3.16 -23.04
CA GLU A 52 4.53 3.93 -22.55
C GLU A 52 5.40 4.45 -23.70
N ALA A 53 5.95 5.65 -23.52
CA ALA A 53 6.93 6.25 -24.41
C ALA A 53 8.23 5.42 -24.40
N PRO A 54 8.74 4.98 -25.56
CA PRO A 54 10.11 4.48 -25.64
C PRO A 54 11.11 5.59 -25.24
N ALA A 55 12.03 5.30 -24.33
CA ALA A 55 13.00 6.28 -23.84
C ALA A 55 13.81 6.98 -24.96
N ALA A 56 14.25 6.22 -25.96
CA ALA A 56 14.97 6.77 -27.11
C ALA A 56 14.14 7.80 -27.90
N ALA A 57 12.84 7.57 -28.05
CA ALA A 57 11.96 8.51 -28.75
C ALA A 57 11.76 9.81 -27.95
N TRP A 58 11.71 9.72 -26.62
CA TRP A 58 11.66 10.91 -25.77
C TRP A 58 12.96 11.71 -25.86
N GLN A 59 14.12 11.04 -25.82
CA GLN A 59 15.44 11.66 -25.99
C GLN A 59 15.57 12.40 -27.32
N ASP A 60 15.10 11.79 -28.43
CA ASP A 60 15.11 12.44 -29.74
C ASP A 60 14.24 13.71 -29.73
N ILE A 61 13.04 13.65 -29.14
CA ILE A 61 12.15 14.82 -29.00
C ILE A 61 12.82 15.93 -28.19
N GLN A 62 13.49 15.60 -27.09
CA GLN A 62 14.23 16.55 -26.27
C GLN A 62 15.40 17.21 -27.01
N GLN A 63 15.97 16.53 -28.01
CA GLN A 63 17.01 17.07 -28.89
C GLN A 63 16.45 17.93 -30.04
N GLY A 64 15.14 18.19 -30.06
CA GLY A 64 14.47 19.02 -31.05
C GLY A 64 13.99 18.26 -32.29
N MET A 65 14.07 16.93 -32.28
CA MET A 65 13.44 16.12 -33.33
C MET A 65 11.92 16.23 -33.23
N ALA A 66 11.24 16.20 -34.38
CA ALA A 66 9.78 16.15 -34.40
C ALA A 66 9.30 14.85 -33.73
N PRO A 67 8.22 14.88 -32.92
CA PRO A 67 7.63 13.67 -32.37
C PRO A 67 7.30 12.67 -33.49
N PRO A 68 7.59 11.37 -33.30
CA PRO A 68 7.23 10.35 -34.28
C PRO A 68 5.73 10.38 -34.59
N PHE A 69 5.35 9.96 -35.80
CA PHE A 69 3.94 9.95 -36.25
C PHE A 69 3.01 9.15 -35.32
N TRP A 70 3.54 8.14 -34.61
CA TRP A 70 2.82 7.31 -33.66
C TRP A 70 2.78 7.89 -32.24
N TRP A 71 3.49 8.99 -31.96
CA TRP A 71 3.52 9.64 -30.64
C TRP A 71 2.14 9.95 -30.03
N PRO A 72 1.11 10.34 -30.81
CA PRO A 72 -0.25 10.51 -30.27
C PRO A 72 -0.86 9.25 -29.65
N LEU A 73 -0.28 8.07 -29.88
CA LEU A 73 -0.67 6.81 -29.26
C LEU A 73 -0.04 6.61 -27.88
N VAL A 74 0.97 7.39 -27.49
CA VAL A 74 1.59 7.32 -26.16
C VAL A 74 0.65 7.91 -25.11
N ARG A 75 0.60 7.30 -23.94
CA ARG A 75 -0.23 7.73 -22.80
C ARG A 75 0.55 7.88 -21.51
N HIS A 76 1.66 7.15 -21.36
CA HIS A 76 2.52 7.21 -20.19
C HIS A 76 3.94 7.63 -20.60
N LEU A 77 4.53 8.53 -19.83
CA LEU A 77 5.93 8.94 -19.95
C LEU A 77 6.63 8.71 -18.60
N GLN A 78 7.67 7.88 -18.61
CA GLN A 78 8.57 7.73 -17.48
C GLN A 78 9.82 8.57 -17.73
N LEU A 79 10.07 9.53 -16.83
CA LEU A 79 11.23 10.39 -16.89
C LEU A 79 12.45 9.68 -16.30
N ALA A 80 13.57 9.79 -17.01
CA ALA A 80 14.89 9.34 -16.59
C ALA A 80 15.75 10.53 -16.12
N GLU A 81 16.87 10.23 -15.46
CA GLU A 81 17.83 11.24 -15.03
C GLU A 81 18.34 12.06 -16.24
N GLY A 82 18.32 13.39 -16.10
CA GLY A 82 18.67 14.31 -17.17
C GLY A 82 17.54 14.65 -18.13
N ASP A 83 16.33 14.10 -17.94
CA ASP A 83 15.19 14.45 -18.76
C ASP A 83 14.68 15.87 -18.51
N SER A 84 14.07 16.47 -19.53
CA SER A 84 13.46 17.80 -19.51
C SER A 84 12.08 17.75 -20.15
N LEU A 85 11.15 18.55 -19.63
CA LEU A 85 9.78 18.65 -20.11
C LEU A 85 9.56 19.85 -21.05
N GLU A 86 10.60 20.59 -21.45
CA GLU A 86 10.50 21.83 -22.26
C GLU A 86 9.90 21.66 -23.68
N VAL A 87 9.52 20.44 -24.05
CA VAL A 87 8.93 20.08 -25.35
C VAL A 87 7.40 20.11 -25.36
N GLY A 88 6.82 21.18 -24.78
CA GLY A 88 5.39 21.35 -24.45
C GLY A 88 4.36 20.60 -25.32
N PRO A 89 4.31 20.79 -26.66
CA PRO A 89 3.35 20.11 -27.52
C PRO A 89 3.38 18.58 -27.47
N ALA A 90 4.54 17.98 -27.19
CA ALA A 90 4.69 16.53 -27.06
C ALA A 90 4.03 15.98 -25.78
N LEU A 91 3.71 16.84 -24.80
CA LEU A 91 3.04 16.44 -23.56
C LEU A 91 1.52 16.30 -23.69
N ALA A 92 0.92 16.95 -24.71
CA ALA A 92 -0.53 16.99 -24.91
C ALA A 92 -1.25 15.62 -24.92
N PRO A 93 -0.72 14.53 -25.52
CA PRO A 93 -1.40 13.22 -25.53
C PRO A 93 -1.22 12.43 -24.23
N LEU A 94 -0.35 12.88 -23.31
CA LEU A 94 -0.01 12.13 -22.12
C LEU A 94 -1.14 12.19 -21.10
N THR A 95 -1.47 11.01 -20.56
CA THR A 95 -2.40 10.84 -19.44
C THR A 95 -1.68 10.53 -18.14
N SER A 96 -0.41 10.13 -18.23
CA SER A 96 0.40 9.86 -17.06
C SER A 96 1.85 10.26 -17.28
N VAL A 97 2.44 10.91 -16.28
CA VAL A 97 3.87 11.19 -16.21
C VAL A 97 4.36 10.70 -14.85
N SER A 98 5.52 10.05 -14.82
CA SER A 98 6.18 9.65 -13.57
C SER A 98 7.66 9.94 -13.62
N SER A 99 8.19 10.48 -12.53
CA SER A 99 9.62 10.59 -12.27
C SER A 99 9.99 9.74 -11.06
N SER A 100 11.11 9.03 -11.14
CA SER A 100 11.71 8.35 -9.99
C SER A 100 13.02 9.03 -9.64
N GLN A 101 13.01 9.91 -8.63
CA GLN A 101 14.21 10.65 -8.16
C GLN A 101 14.86 11.50 -9.27
N VAL A 102 14.04 12.04 -10.16
CA VAL A 102 14.50 12.96 -11.21
C VAL A 102 14.10 14.37 -10.81
N SER A 103 15.11 15.23 -10.74
CA SER A 103 14.93 16.67 -10.57
C SER A 103 14.62 17.28 -11.94
N VAL A 104 13.37 17.72 -12.15
CA VAL A 104 12.88 18.21 -13.44
C VAL A 104 11.94 19.41 -13.25
N ASP A 105 12.09 20.44 -14.08
CA ASP A 105 11.12 21.53 -14.13
C ASP A 105 9.79 21.02 -14.69
N VAL A 106 8.74 21.12 -13.86
CA VAL A 106 7.38 20.66 -14.18
C VAL A 106 6.49 21.76 -14.75
N SER A 107 6.97 22.99 -14.87
CA SER A 107 6.24 24.12 -15.44
C SER A 107 5.62 23.82 -16.83
N PRO A 108 6.26 23.03 -17.72
CA PRO A 108 5.69 22.63 -19.00
C PRO A 108 4.49 21.67 -18.91
N LEU A 109 4.28 20.99 -17.77
CA LEU A 109 3.10 20.12 -17.57
C LEU A 109 1.77 20.87 -17.68
N ARG A 110 1.80 22.20 -17.68
CA ARG A 110 0.61 23.03 -17.94
C ARG A 110 -0.06 22.72 -19.29
N GLU A 111 0.69 22.21 -20.26
CA GLU A 111 0.22 21.81 -21.60
C GLU A 111 -0.36 20.38 -21.63
N ALA A 112 -0.13 19.58 -20.57
CA ALA A 112 -0.60 18.20 -20.47
C ALA A 112 -2.07 18.13 -20.00
N HIS A 113 -3.00 18.74 -20.74
CA HIS A 113 -4.41 18.87 -20.33
C HIS A 113 -5.17 17.54 -20.17
N GLN A 114 -4.60 16.42 -20.64
CA GLN A 114 -5.16 15.07 -20.50
C GLN A 114 -4.61 14.31 -19.30
N LEU A 115 -3.72 14.92 -18.50
CA LEU A 115 -3.05 14.28 -17.38
C LEU A 115 -4.06 13.83 -16.33
N ARG A 116 -3.98 12.54 -15.98
CA ARG A 116 -4.79 11.83 -14.98
C ARG A 116 -3.96 11.29 -13.84
N ALA A 117 -2.69 10.97 -14.07
CA ALA A 117 -1.78 10.49 -13.04
C ALA A 117 -0.43 11.20 -13.14
N LEU A 118 0.03 11.75 -12.02
CA LEU A 118 1.32 12.41 -11.93
C LEU A 118 2.08 11.91 -10.72
N ASP A 119 3.33 11.50 -10.93
CA ASP A 119 4.26 11.12 -9.87
C ASP A 119 5.51 11.98 -9.96
N LEU A 120 5.75 12.78 -8.93
CA LEU A 120 6.90 13.70 -8.79
C LEU A 120 7.83 13.25 -7.65
N THR A 121 7.90 11.95 -7.37
CA THR A 121 8.73 11.43 -6.28
C THR A 121 10.19 11.85 -6.41
N GLY A 122 10.71 12.49 -5.36
CA GLY A 122 12.10 12.94 -5.27
C GLY A 122 12.46 14.09 -6.22
N ASN A 123 11.49 14.85 -6.72
CA ASN A 123 11.77 16.00 -7.59
C ASN A 123 12.26 17.22 -6.78
N GLU A 124 13.57 17.36 -6.64
CA GLU A 124 14.20 18.46 -5.90
C GLU A 124 14.05 19.84 -6.57
N ALA A 125 13.75 19.90 -7.88
CA ALA A 125 13.53 21.16 -8.61
C ALA A 125 12.09 21.69 -8.49
N LEU A 126 11.23 21.02 -7.72
CA LEU A 126 9.83 21.41 -7.59
C LEU A 126 9.68 22.66 -6.71
N GLU A 127 9.54 23.84 -7.34
CA GLU A 127 9.38 25.11 -6.63
C GLU A 127 7.91 25.55 -6.44
N SER A 128 7.01 25.11 -7.32
CA SER A 128 5.59 25.45 -7.30
C SER A 128 4.70 24.34 -7.87
N LEU A 129 3.45 24.30 -7.40
CA LEU A 129 2.39 23.43 -7.89
C LEU A 129 1.36 24.18 -8.78
N ASP A 130 1.63 25.42 -9.20
CA ASP A 130 0.65 26.24 -9.93
C ASP A 130 0.19 25.64 -11.27
N PHE A 131 1.02 24.80 -11.90
CA PHE A 131 0.65 24.07 -13.13
C PHE A 131 -0.58 23.15 -12.92
N LEU A 132 -0.90 22.78 -11.68
CA LEU A 132 -2.08 21.98 -11.36
C LEU A 132 -3.39 22.69 -11.72
N GLN A 133 -3.38 24.03 -11.80
CA GLN A 133 -4.56 24.81 -12.21
C GLN A 133 -5.01 24.51 -13.65
N THR A 134 -4.12 23.99 -14.51
CA THR A 134 -4.44 23.64 -15.91
C THR A 134 -4.58 22.14 -16.15
N THR A 135 -4.55 21.32 -15.09
CA THR A 135 -4.71 19.84 -15.14
C THR A 135 -5.90 19.35 -14.28
N PRO A 136 -7.12 19.88 -14.45
CA PRO A 136 -8.27 19.59 -13.59
C PRO A 136 -8.78 18.13 -13.68
N ARG A 137 -8.25 17.35 -14.63
CA ARG A 137 -8.56 15.92 -14.83
C ARG A 137 -7.65 15.00 -14.01
N LEU A 138 -6.73 15.55 -13.23
CA LEU A 138 -5.81 14.74 -12.43
C LEU A 138 -6.59 13.93 -11.39
N GLU A 139 -6.46 12.62 -11.46
CA GLU A 139 -7.13 11.62 -10.62
C GLU A 139 -6.19 11.04 -9.56
N ARG A 140 -4.88 11.00 -9.85
CA ARG A 140 -3.83 10.54 -8.96
C ARG A 140 -2.64 11.50 -8.95
N LEU A 141 -2.19 11.86 -7.75
CA LEU A 141 -0.99 12.67 -7.56
C LEU A 141 -0.11 12.04 -6.47
N VAL A 142 1.19 11.90 -6.76
CA VAL A 142 2.21 11.44 -5.82
C VAL A 142 3.27 12.53 -5.69
N LEU A 143 3.41 13.05 -4.48
CA LEU A 143 4.43 14.01 -4.06
C LEU A 143 5.17 13.38 -2.87
N SER A 144 6.21 12.60 -3.16
CA SER A 144 6.94 11.86 -2.14
C SER A 144 8.41 12.23 -2.09
N GLY A 145 8.99 12.32 -0.90
CA GLY A 145 10.44 12.53 -0.74
C GLY A 145 10.89 13.91 -1.25
N LEU A 146 10.04 14.93 -1.14
CA LEU A 146 10.39 16.29 -1.55
C LEU A 146 11.01 17.02 -0.35
N GLU A 147 12.31 17.31 -0.41
CA GLU A 147 13.02 18.00 0.67
C GLU A 147 12.39 19.36 0.98
N LEU A 148 12.02 20.10 -0.06
CA LEU A 148 11.30 21.37 -0.01
C LEU A 148 9.97 21.25 -0.75
N LEU A 149 8.93 20.75 -0.07
CA LEU A 149 7.59 20.67 -0.65
C LEU A 149 6.99 22.09 -0.79
N PRO A 150 6.55 22.52 -1.98
CA PRO A 150 5.87 23.81 -2.15
C PRO A 150 4.51 23.87 -1.46
N ASP A 151 3.95 25.08 -1.37
CA ASP A 151 2.58 25.30 -0.90
C ASP A 151 1.57 24.42 -1.66
N LEU A 152 0.71 23.75 -0.89
CA LEU A 152 -0.34 22.88 -1.39
C LEU A 152 -1.61 23.61 -1.82
N ALA A 153 -1.69 24.95 -1.70
CA ALA A 153 -2.86 25.73 -2.13
C ALA A 153 -3.36 25.42 -3.55
N PRO A 154 -2.49 25.16 -4.57
CA PRO A 154 -2.94 24.79 -5.92
C PRO A 154 -3.73 23.47 -5.98
N LEU A 155 -3.62 22.57 -4.99
CA LEU A 155 -4.43 21.33 -4.93
C LEU A 155 -5.93 21.61 -4.94
N ARG A 156 -6.36 22.80 -4.50
CA ARG A 156 -7.77 23.22 -4.53
C ARG A 156 -8.38 23.22 -5.94
N ALA A 157 -7.55 23.25 -6.98
CA ALA A 157 -7.99 23.23 -8.37
C ALA A 157 -8.23 21.81 -8.93
N LEU A 158 -8.11 20.74 -8.11
CA LEU A 158 -8.19 19.35 -8.56
C LEU A 158 -9.49 18.66 -8.11
N PRO A 159 -10.65 18.92 -8.76
CA PRO A 159 -11.93 18.36 -8.35
C PRO A 159 -12.08 16.86 -8.65
N ALA A 160 -11.20 16.30 -9.49
CA ALA A 160 -11.22 14.89 -9.89
C ALA A 160 -10.20 14.02 -9.12
N LEU A 161 -9.50 14.57 -8.12
CA LEU A 161 -8.43 13.84 -7.43
C LEU A 161 -9.02 12.82 -6.45
N HIS A 162 -8.86 11.53 -6.77
CA HIS A 162 -9.35 10.42 -5.95
C HIS A 162 -8.23 9.76 -5.13
N SER A 163 -6.96 9.97 -5.51
CA SER A 163 -5.79 9.38 -4.85
C SER A 163 -4.69 10.42 -4.69
N LEU A 164 -4.25 10.65 -3.46
CA LEU A 164 -3.15 11.56 -3.13
C LEU A 164 -2.15 10.88 -2.19
N THR A 165 -0.88 10.92 -2.56
CA THR A 165 0.23 10.47 -1.72
C THR A 165 1.13 11.66 -1.44
N LEU A 166 1.28 12.02 -0.17
CA LEU A 166 2.21 13.00 0.36
C LEU A 166 3.11 12.29 1.37
N THR A 167 4.19 11.64 0.95
CA THR A 167 5.01 10.83 1.86
C THR A 167 6.42 11.35 2.01
N PHE A 168 6.99 11.26 3.21
CA PHE A 168 8.38 11.65 3.47
C PHE A 168 8.70 13.08 3.00
N ASN A 169 7.80 14.04 3.25
CA ASN A 169 8.04 15.45 2.97
C ASN A 169 8.39 16.16 4.28
N PRO A 170 9.68 16.28 4.64
CA PRO A 170 10.11 16.74 5.98
C PRO A 170 9.71 18.19 6.29
N THR A 171 9.30 18.96 5.28
CA THR A 171 8.84 20.35 5.42
C THR A 171 7.32 20.50 5.51
N LEU A 172 6.53 19.45 5.30
CA LEU A 172 5.07 19.52 5.35
C LEU A 172 4.56 19.72 6.79
N ASP A 173 3.89 20.84 7.03
CA ASP A 173 3.27 21.21 8.30
C ASP A 173 1.79 21.66 8.18
N ASP A 174 1.35 22.07 7.00
CA ASP A 174 -0.04 22.47 6.70
C ASP A 174 -0.68 21.63 5.59
N ILE A 175 -1.85 21.05 5.90
CA ILE A 175 -2.71 20.32 4.95
C ILE A 175 -4.10 20.93 4.79
N ALA A 176 -4.33 22.17 5.23
CA ALA A 176 -5.60 22.87 5.06
C ALA A 176 -6.12 22.87 3.60
N PRO A 177 -5.28 22.97 2.54
CA PRO A 177 -5.75 22.89 1.16
C PRO A 177 -6.47 21.59 0.80
N LEU A 178 -6.13 20.46 1.46
CA LEU A 178 -6.73 19.15 1.19
C LEU A 178 -8.24 19.14 1.50
N ALA A 179 -8.72 20.03 2.36
CA ALA A 179 -10.14 20.10 2.72
C ALA A 179 -11.08 20.36 1.52
N SER A 180 -10.55 20.81 0.39
CA SER A 180 -11.30 21.00 -0.86
C SER A 180 -11.51 19.71 -1.67
N LEU A 181 -10.73 18.65 -1.43
CA LEU A 181 -10.68 17.43 -2.24
C LEU A 181 -11.81 16.45 -1.91
N LYS A 182 -13.06 16.86 -2.15
CA LYS A 182 -14.28 16.16 -1.69
C LYS A 182 -14.49 14.75 -2.25
N VAL A 183 -13.79 14.39 -3.33
CA VAL A 183 -13.91 13.07 -3.96
C VAL A 183 -12.73 12.14 -3.61
N LEU A 184 -11.82 12.57 -2.74
CA LEU A 184 -10.64 11.80 -2.37
C LEU A 184 -11.04 10.50 -1.66
N ARG A 185 -10.53 9.36 -2.17
CA ARG A 185 -10.80 8.02 -1.64
C ARG A 185 -9.59 7.37 -0.99
N TRP A 186 -8.39 7.70 -1.47
CA TRP A 186 -7.13 7.24 -0.90
C TRP A 186 -6.26 8.46 -0.59
N LEU A 187 -5.89 8.57 0.69
CA LEU A 187 -4.87 9.50 1.16
C LEU A 187 -3.75 8.75 1.91
N GLU A 188 -2.51 9.08 1.61
CA GLU A 188 -1.34 8.62 2.34
C GLU A 188 -0.45 9.80 2.71
N LEU A 189 -0.21 9.96 4.03
CA LEU A 189 0.54 11.07 4.64
C LEU A 189 1.79 10.58 5.39
N SER A 190 2.28 9.38 5.07
CA SER A 190 3.29 8.71 5.88
C SER A 190 4.63 9.48 5.93
N GLY A 191 5.27 9.56 7.09
CA GLY A 191 6.61 10.16 7.22
C GLY A 191 6.66 11.69 7.16
N ASN A 192 5.54 12.37 7.39
CA ASN A 192 5.50 13.83 7.55
C ASN A 192 5.59 14.18 9.04
N GLU A 193 6.80 14.16 9.59
CA GLU A 193 7.02 14.28 11.04
C GLU A 193 6.65 15.65 11.64
N ARG A 194 6.67 16.71 10.82
CA ARG A 194 6.30 18.08 11.24
C ARG A 194 4.80 18.36 11.23
N LEU A 195 4.00 17.47 10.63
CA LEU A 195 2.57 17.66 10.53
C LEU A 195 1.90 17.38 11.88
N GLU A 196 1.19 18.38 12.41
CA GLU A 196 0.48 18.28 13.69
C GLU A 196 -1.05 18.42 13.55
N ASP A 197 -1.54 19.26 12.63
CA ASP A 197 -2.98 19.48 12.43
C ASP A 197 -3.56 18.57 11.36
N PHE A 198 -4.34 17.58 11.79
CA PHE A 198 -5.08 16.65 10.92
C PHE A 198 -6.57 17.00 10.80
N GLY A 199 -7.02 18.10 11.40
CA GLY A 199 -8.40 18.60 11.33
C GLY A 199 -8.96 18.72 9.91
N PRO A 200 -8.19 19.19 8.90
CA PRO A 200 -8.66 19.29 7.51
C PRO A 200 -9.19 17.97 6.92
N LEU A 201 -8.70 16.83 7.42
CA LEU A 201 -9.13 15.50 6.98
C LEU A 201 -10.60 15.22 7.28
N ALA A 202 -11.18 15.81 8.33
CA ALA A 202 -12.57 15.61 8.72
C ALA A 202 -13.58 16.00 7.62
N THR A 203 -13.13 16.74 6.62
CA THR A 203 -13.97 17.21 5.52
C THR A 203 -14.00 16.26 4.31
N LEU A 204 -13.19 15.19 4.32
CA LEU A 204 -12.98 14.23 3.24
C LEU A 204 -13.95 13.03 3.35
N THR A 205 -15.25 13.28 3.28
CA THR A 205 -16.29 12.28 3.59
C THR A 205 -16.33 11.06 2.66
N GLU A 206 -15.65 11.14 1.51
CA GLU A 206 -15.49 10.04 0.55
C GLU A 206 -14.28 9.14 0.80
N LEU A 207 -13.47 9.44 1.83
CA LEU A 207 -12.23 8.71 2.10
C LEU A 207 -12.51 7.27 2.51
N GLU A 208 -11.89 6.31 1.80
CA GLU A 208 -12.03 4.87 2.01
C GLU A 208 -10.77 4.26 2.64
N ARG A 209 -9.60 4.82 2.31
CA ARG A 209 -8.28 4.41 2.82
C ARG A 209 -7.48 5.63 3.27
N LEU A 210 -6.94 5.53 4.48
CA LEU A 210 -6.02 6.50 5.06
C LEU A 210 -4.79 5.80 5.64
N VAL A 211 -3.61 6.32 5.33
CA VAL A 211 -2.34 5.94 5.95
C VAL A 211 -1.68 7.18 6.53
N VAL A 212 -1.39 7.16 7.83
CA VAL A 212 -0.74 8.24 8.60
C VAL A 212 0.42 7.68 9.41
N ASP A 213 1.15 6.72 8.85
CA ASP A 213 2.28 6.11 9.53
C ASP A 213 3.43 7.14 9.70
N ASP A 214 4.20 7.10 10.78
CA ASP A 214 5.32 8.04 11.02
C ASP A 214 4.92 9.52 11.07
N CYS A 215 3.65 9.82 11.34
CA CYS A 215 3.20 11.17 11.64
C CYS A 215 3.49 11.48 13.12
N GLY A 216 4.75 11.80 13.44
CA GLY A 216 5.21 12.01 14.82
C GLY A 216 4.42 13.04 15.63
N GLY A 217 3.83 14.04 14.97
CA GLY A 217 3.00 15.08 15.57
C GLY A 217 1.54 14.71 15.84
N LEU A 218 1.04 13.56 15.35
CA LEU A 218 -0.35 13.15 15.47
C LEU A 218 -0.68 12.68 16.91
N ARG A 219 -1.58 13.40 17.59
CA ARG A 219 -1.94 13.16 19.01
C ARG A 219 -3.27 12.43 19.21
N ASP A 220 -4.22 12.62 18.31
CA ASP A 220 -5.54 12.02 18.37
C ASP A 220 -6.08 11.73 16.96
N LEU A 221 -7.20 11.01 16.89
CA LEU A 221 -7.84 10.60 15.64
C LEU A 221 -9.24 11.22 15.47
N ALA A 222 -9.50 12.41 16.05
CA ALA A 222 -10.83 13.03 16.08
C ALA A 222 -11.47 13.16 14.69
N PHE A 223 -10.66 13.41 13.65
CA PHE A 223 -11.14 13.51 12.26
C PHE A 223 -11.82 12.24 11.76
N VAL A 224 -11.52 11.05 12.32
CA VAL A 224 -12.11 9.78 11.87
C VAL A 224 -13.61 9.71 12.10
N GLU A 225 -14.12 10.41 13.11
CA GLU A 225 -15.56 10.47 13.40
C GLU A 225 -16.36 11.06 12.23
N ALA A 226 -15.73 11.89 11.41
CA ALA A 226 -16.34 12.53 10.24
C ALA A 226 -16.13 11.74 8.92
N LEU A 227 -15.55 10.53 8.97
CA LEU A 227 -15.20 9.73 7.80
C LEU A 227 -16.08 8.46 7.67
N PRO A 228 -17.35 8.59 7.25
CA PRO A 228 -18.32 7.49 7.27
C PRO A 228 -18.01 6.34 6.30
N LYS A 229 -17.17 6.60 5.29
CA LYS A 229 -16.76 5.62 4.27
C LYS A 229 -15.41 4.97 4.55
N LEU A 230 -14.69 5.39 5.60
CA LEU A 230 -13.36 4.88 5.90
C LEU A 230 -13.42 3.39 6.25
N ARG A 231 -12.70 2.57 5.48
CA ARG A 231 -12.62 1.11 5.65
C ARG A 231 -11.24 0.66 6.10
N ARG A 232 -10.20 1.39 5.71
CA ARG A 232 -8.81 1.02 5.99
C ARG A 232 -8.09 2.20 6.63
N LEU A 233 -7.54 1.97 7.82
CA LEU A 233 -6.70 2.93 8.52
C LEU A 233 -5.40 2.27 8.95
N SER A 234 -4.27 2.87 8.58
CA SER A 234 -2.97 2.57 9.18
C SER A 234 -2.44 3.82 9.89
N ALA A 235 -2.07 3.62 11.15
CA ALA A 235 -1.63 4.63 12.10
C ALA A 235 -0.52 4.02 12.97
N ARG A 236 0.64 3.78 12.34
CA ARG A 236 1.84 3.20 12.97
C ARG A 236 2.90 4.27 13.27
N ARG A 237 3.77 3.99 14.24
CA ARG A 237 4.85 4.89 14.68
C ARG A 237 4.32 6.27 15.07
N LEU A 238 3.31 6.28 15.94
CA LEU A 238 2.65 7.48 16.45
C LEU A 238 2.95 7.68 17.95
N PRO A 239 4.14 8.20 18.30
CA PRO A 239 4.63 8.22 19.68
C PRO A 239 3.80 9.10 20.62
N LEU A 240 2.97 10.00 20.08
CA LEU A 240 2.09 10.89 20.83
C LEU A 240 0.63 10.43 20.92
N LEU A 241 0.24 9.39 20.18
CA LEU A 241 -1.13 8.87 20.21
C LEU A 241 -1.35 8.03 21.48
N GLU A 242 -2.27 8.48 22.35
CA GLU A 242 -2.52 7.86 23.65
C GLU A 242 -3.92 7.21 23.77
N GLU A 243 -4.90 7.65 22.97
CA GLU A 243 -6.28 7.17 23.04
C GLU A 243 -6.91 6.87 21.68
N LEU A 244 -7.94 6.01 21.70
CA LEU A 244 -8.64 5.53 20.51
C LEU A 244 -10.15 5.82 20.54
N ARG A 245 -10.62 6.67 21.46
CA ARG A 245 -12.04 7.03 21.56
C ARG A 245 -12.63 7.49 20.21
N PRO A 246 -11.91 8.28 19.38
CA PRO A 246 -12.45 8.69 18.07
C PRO A 246 -12.68 7.57 17.06
N LEU A 247 -12.05 6.40 17.27
CA LEU A 247 -12.31 5.23 16.41
C LEU A 247 -13.60 4.51 16.79
N ALA A 248 -14.19 4.83 17.94
CA ALA A 248 -15.39 4.16 18.42
C ALA A 248 -16.54 4.31 17.41
N ASN A 249 -17.23 3.21 17.13
CA ASN A 249 -18.32 3.13 16.15
C ASN A 249 -17.92 3.41 14.68
N SER A 250 -16.63 3.49 14.36
CA SER A 250 -16.19 3.53 12.97
C SER A 250 -16.61 2.25 12.22
N ARG A 251 -16.64 2.32 10.89
CA ARG A 251 -16.97 1.18 10.02
C ARG A 251 -15.73 0.54 9.39
N LEU A 252 -14.59 0.68 10.07
CA LEU A 252 -13.31 0.13 9.65
C LEU A 252 -13.42 -1.39 9.50
N GLN A 253 -12.78 -1.89 8.45
CA GLN A 253 -12.61 -3.31 8.16
C GLN A 253 -11.17 -3.75 8.45
N GLU A 254 -10.21 -2.87 8.16
CA GLU A 254 -8.79 -3.12 8.41
C GLU A 254 -8.22 -1.97 9.22
N LEU A 255 -7.59 -2.30 10.34
CA LEU A 255 -6.92 -1.35 11.22
C LEU A 255 -5.52 -1.84 11.55
N SER A 256 -4.54 -0.96 11.33
CA SER A 256 -3.15 -1.17 11.72
C SER A 256 -2.75 -0.05 12.67
N LEU A 257 -2.40 -0.42 13.90
CA LEU A 257 -1.94 0.49 14.94
C LEU A 257 -0.57 0.06 15.42
N GLY A 258 0.32 1.04 15.63
CA GLY A 258 1.58 0.71 16.29
C GLY A 258 2.47 1.87 16.67
N GLY A 259 3.53 1.57 17.42
CA GLY A 259 4.47 2.57 17.93
C GLY A 259 3.77 3.69 18.70
N ALA A 260 2.70 3.35 19.43
CA ALA A 260 1.81 4.27 20.11
C ALA A 260 1.76 3.98 21.62
N ARG A 261 1.38 4.99 22.41
CA ARG A 261 1.39 4.92 23.89
C ARG A 261 0.06 4.43 24.48
N LEU A 262 -0.66 3.62 23.69
CA LEU A 262 -1.98 3.09 24.01
C LEU A 262 -1.93 2.19 25.24
N SER A 263 -2.74 2.51 26.25
CA SER A 263 -2.93 1.69 27.45
C SER A 263 -4.31 1.04 27.53
N ASP A 264 -5.29 1.62 26.83
CA ASP A 264 -6.68 1.17 26.81
C ASP A 264 -7.11 0.84 25.37
N GLY A 265 -7.35 -0.46 25.12
CA GLY A 265 -7.86 -0.96 23.85
C GLY A 265 -9.39 -1.06 23.78
N THR A 266 -10.11 -0.74 24.85
CA THR A 266 -11.58 -0.92 24.90
C THR A 266 -12.35 -0.22 23.76
N PRO A 267 -11.97 0.97 23.23
CA PRO A 267 -12.66 1.56 22.10
C PRO A 267 -12.66 0.69 20.84
N LEU A 268 -11.59 -0.11 20.64
CA LEU A 268 -11.49 -1.03 19.50
C LEU A 268 -12.62 -2.05 19.50
N GLY A 269 -13.06 -2.49 20.68
CA GLY A 269 -14.13 -3.48 20.83
C GLY A 269 -15.48 -3.03 20.26
N SER A 270 -15.69 -1.73 20.04
CA SER A 270 -16.91 -1.19 19.40
C SER A 270 -16.91 -1.31 17.87
N ILE A 271 -15.75 -1.56 17.26
CA ILE A 271 -15.57 -1.60 15.80
C ILE A 271 -15.88 -3.00 15.28
N THR A 272 -17.14 -3.44 15.44
CA THR A 272 -17.56 -4.82 15.16
C THR A 272 -17.47 -5.23 13.69
N SER A 273 -17.17 -4.29 12.78
CA SER A 273 -16.90 -4.53 11.36
C SER A 273 -15.46 -4.93 11.04
N LEU A 274 -14.53 -4.84 12.02
CA LEU A 274 -13.13 -5.19 11.79
C LEU A 274 -12.99 -6.66 11.40
N THR A 275 -12.34 -6.90 10.26
CA THR A 275 -11.95 -8.22 9.77
C THR A 275 -10.45 -8.47 9.93
N ARG A 276 -9.65 -7.40 9.91
CA ARG A 276 -8.20 -7.45 10.12
C ARG A 276 -7.75 -6.41 11.15
N LEU A 277 -7.00 -6.86 12.14
CA LEU A 277 -6.37 -6.00 13.13
C LEU A 277 -4.87 -6.31 13.20
N VAL A 278 -4.05 -5.27 13.11
CA VAL A 278 -2.60 -5.33 13.31
C VAL A 278 -2.25 -4.44 14.49
N LEU A 279 -1.62 -5.02 15.50
CA LEU A 279 -1.07 -4.31 16.66
C LEU A 279 0.44 -4.54 16.68
N MET A 280 1.21 -3.47 16.55
CA MET A 280 2.67 -3.51 16.47
C MET A 280 3.26 -2.55 17.50
N GLU A 281 4.18 -3.00 18.35
CA GLU A 281 4.90 -2.09 19.27
C GLU A 281 3.93 -1.21 20.08
N VAL A 282 3.01 -1.84 20.82
CA VAL A 282 2.05 -1.19 21.73
C VAL A 282 2.42 -1.52 23.18
N PRO A 283 3.53 -0.96 23.71
CA PRO A 283 4.17 -1.46 24.93
C PRO A 283 3.32 -1.32 26.19
N ARG A 284 2.31 -0.44 26.19
CA ARG A 284 1.44 -0.17 27.34
C ARG A 284 0.10 -0.93 27.27
N LEU A 285 -0.22 -1.57 26.16
CA LEU A 285 -1.50 -2.25 25.98
C LEU A 285 -1.46 -3.62 26.64
N ALA A 286 -1.95 -3.71 27.87
CA ALA A 286 -1.91 -4.93 28.69
C ALA A 286 -3.13 -5.85 28.53
N ASP A 287 -4.28 -5.29 28.16
CA ASP A 287 -5.54 -6.01 28.05
C ASP A 287 -6.02 -6.10 26.59
N LEU A 288 -6.29 -7.32 26.14
CA LEU A 288 -6.84 -7.64 24.82
C LEU A 288 -8.28 -8.20 24.91
N SER A 289 -8.97 -8.01 26.04
CA SER A 289 -10.34 -8.49 26.26
C SER A 289 -11.36 -7.94 25.25
N PHE A 290 -11.09 -6.76 24.67
CA PHE A 290 -11.89 -6.17 23.60
C PHE A 290 -12.00 -7.06 22.35
N LEU A 291 -11.08 -8.01 22.14
CA LEU A 291 -11.16 -8.95 21.01
C LEU A 291 -12.45 -9.81 21.07
N GLN A 292 -13.04 -9.98 22.25
CA GLN A 292 -14.26 -10.79 22.43
C GLN A 292 -15.47 -10.21 21.70
N SER A 293 -15.53 -8.88 21.52
CA SER A 293 -16.63 -8.22 20.83
C SER A 293 -16.43 -8.13 19.30
N LEU A 294 -15.24 -8.43 18.79
CA LEU A 294 -14.93 -8.35 17.36
C LEU A 294 -15.38 -9.60 16.59
N ALA A 295 -16.70 -9.78 16.47
CA ALA A 295 -17.30 -10.97 15.85
C ALA A 295 -16.93 -11.17 14.35
N ALA A 296 -16.54 -10.10 13.65
CA ALA A 296 -16.10 -10.16 12.26
C ALA A 296 -14.58 -10.38 12.10
N LEU A 297 -13.79 -10.36 13.19
CA LEU A 297 -12.34 -10.46 13.11
C LEU A 297 -11.94 -11.84 12.57
N ARG A 298 -11.13 -11.84 11.52
CA ARG A 298 -10.60 -13.06 10.87
C ARG A 298 -9.10 -13.15 10.98
N THR A 299 -8.42 -12.01 10.89
CA THR A 299 -6.96 -11.97 10.91
C THR A 299 -6.46 -11.02 12.00
N LEU A 300 -5.59 -11.52 12.87
CA LEU A 300 -4.95 -10.76 13.94
C LEU A 300 -3.43 -10.89 13.82
N HIS A 301 -2.74 -9.75 13.80
CA HIS A 301 -1.28 -9.69 13.87
C HIS A 301 -0.90 -8.99 15.17
N LEU A 302 -0.06 -9.65 15.97
CA LEU A 302 0.52 -9.13 17.19
C LEU A 302 2.04 -9.12 17.02
N SER A 303 2.64 -7.94 16.96
CA SER A 303 4.09 -7.80 16.87
C SER A 303 4.63 -6.97 18.02
N GLU A 304 5.76 -7.39 18.58
CA GLU A 304 6.51 -6.61 19.57
C GLU A 304 5.67 -6.19 20.79
N LEU A 305 4.82 -7.11 21.27
CA LEU A 305 4.10 -6.92 22.52
C LEU A 305 5.07 -7.00 23.70
N SER A 306 4.96 -6.05 24.62
CA SER A 306 5.77 -5.98 25.84
C SER A 306 5.14 -6.73 27.03
N ILE A 307 4.13 -7.55 26.77
CA ILE A 307 3.36 -8.29 27.79
C ILE A 307 3.37 -9.80 27.50
N ALA A 308 3.14 -10.59 28.54
CA ALA A 308 2.76 -11.99 28.35
C ALA A 308 1.44 -12.05 27.58
N LEU A 309 1.26 -13.07 26.73
CA LEU A 309 0.05 -13.20 25.93
C LEU A 309 -1.17 -13.43 26.83
N PRO A 310 -2.13 -12.49 26.93
CA PRO A 310 -3.32 -12.70 27.73
C PRO A 310 -4.23 -13.71 27.05
N ARG A 311 -5.10 -14.38 27.81
CA ARG A 311 -6.05 -15.34 27.23
C ARG A 311 -6.89 -14.68 26.14
N LEU A 312 -6.72 -15.14 24.90
CA LEU A 312 -7.41 -14.56 23.76
C LEU A 312 -8.83 -15.13 23.67
N LYS A 313 -9.81 -14.24 23.62
CA LYS A 313 -11.21 -14.58 23.33
C LYS A 313 -11.56 -13.96 21.99
N ALA A 314 -11.38 -14.70 20.90
CA ALA A 314 -11.69 -14.24 19.55
C ALA A 314 -12.38 -15.38 18.78
N PRO A 315 -13.72 -15.52 18.91
CA PRO A 315 -14.42 -16.74 18.52
C PRO A 315 -14.41 -17.01 17.01
N ALA A 316 -14.20 -15.99 16.19
CA ALA A 316 -14.22 -16.08 14.74
C ALA A 316 -12.84 -15.89 14.09
N LEU A 317 -11.77 -15.84 14.91
CA LEU A 317 -10.40 -15.63 14.42
C LEU A 317 -9.92 -16.87 13.66
N GLU A 318 -9.50 -16.68 12.41
CA GLU A 318 -9.04 -17.75 11.51
C GLU A 318 -7.52 -17.73 11.32
N GLU A 319 -6.90 -16.55 11.39
CA GLU A 319 -5.46 -16.36 11.18
C GLU A 319 -4.85 -15.54 12.32
N LEU A 320 -3.80 -16.07 12.94
CA LEU A 320 -3.06 -15.42 14.00
C LEU A 320 -1.57 -15.40 13.68
N PHE A 321 -0.99 -14.21 13.67
CA PHE A 321 0.43 -13.99 13.50
C PHE A 321 0.98 -13.35 14.77
N ILE A 322 1.97 -13.99 15.39
CA ILE A 322 2.65 -13.47 16.58
C ILE A 322 4.14 -13.41 16.28
N SER A 323 4.71 -12.21 16.26
CA SER A 323 6.11 -11.97 15.91
C SER A 323 6.83 -11.14 16.96
N HIS A 324 8.10 -11.45 17.24
CA HIS A 324 8.99 -10.64 18.08
C HIS A 324 8.43 -10.29 19.48
N CYS A 325 7.59 -11.17 20.06
CA CYS A 325 7.00 -10.94 21.38
C CYS A 325 7.81 -11.67 22.46
N ALA A 326 8.85 -11.02 22.98
CA ALA A 326 9.82 -11.62 23.91
C ALA A 326 9.21 -12.11 25.25
N GLN A 327 8.03 -11.64 25.63
CA GLN A 327 7.35 -12.04 26.87
C GLN A 327 6.35 -13.19 26.66
N VAL A 328 6.19 -13.69 25.42
CA VAL A 328 5.30 -14.82 25.13
C VAL A 328 6.06 -16.13 25.34
N LEU A 329 6.08 -16.57 26.61
CA LEU A 329 6.81 -17.77 27.05
C LEU A 329 6.00 -19.07 26.85
N ASP A 330 4.67 -18.97 26.85
CA ASP A 330 3.76 -20.08 26.62
C ASP A 330 2.56 -19.68 25.74
N LEU A 331 1.83 -20.69 25.26
CA LEU A 331 0.73 -20.55 24.32
C LEU A 331 -0.64 -20.86 24.94
N LYS A 332 -0.77 -20.92 26.27
CA LYS A 332 -2.05 -21.25 26.94
C LYS A 332 -3.19 -20.32 26.55
N ALA A 333 -2.83 -19.09 26.22
CA ALA A 333 -3.77 -18.09 25.71
C ALA A 333 -4.51 -18.52 24.42
N LEU A 334 -3.98 -19.49 23.68
CA LEU A 334 -4.49 -19.93 22.38
C LEU A 334 -5.42 -21.15 22.47
N GLU A 335 -5.47 -21.88 23.59
CA GLU A 335 -6.17 -23.19 23.74
C GLU A 335 -7.64 -23.20 23.32
N ALA A 336 -8.30 -22.03 23.29
CA ALA A 336 -9.73 -21.87 23.07
C ALA A 336 -10.05 -20.96 21.88
N LEU A 337 -9.29 -21.06 20.78
CA LEU A 337 -9.57 -20.38 19.51
C LEU A 337 -10.22 -21.38 18.51
N PRO A 338 -11.56 -21.50 18.50
CA PRO A 338 -12.25 -22.62 17.84
C PRO A 338 -12.18 -22.58 16.31
N ALA A 339 -11.95 -21.41 15.72
CA ALA A 339 -11.93 -21.18 14.28
C ALA A 339 -10.52 -21.04 13.70
N LEU A 340 -9.46 -21.12 14.53
CA LEU A 340 -8.09 -20.83 14.11
C LEU A 340 -7.59 -21.88 13.12
N LYS A 341 -7.23 -21.45 11.91
CA LYS A 341 -6.74 -22.26 10.80
C LYS A 341 -5.27 -22.08 10.52
N VAL A 342 -4.78 -20.84 10.67
CA VAL A 342 -3.39 -20.46 10.39
C VAL A 342 -2.79 -19.83 11.64
N LEU A 343 -1.67 -20.39 12.09
CA LEU A 343 -0.86 -19.84 13.16
C LEU A 343 0.57 -19.65 12.69
N THR A 344 1.08 -18.42 12.80
CA THR A 344 2.49 -18.11 12.57
C THR A 344 3.10 -17.60 13.87
N LEU A 345 4.17 -18.25 14.31
CA LEU A 345 4.99 -17.85 15.44
C LEU A 345 6.38 -17.51 14.94
N GLU A 346 6.81 -16.28 15.14
CA GLU A 346 8.10 -15.76 14.67
C GLU A 346 8.88 -15.12 15.82
N ASP A 347 10.14 -15.52 15.99
CA ASP A 347 11.03 -14.98 17.03
C ASP A 347 10.43 -15.00 18.43
N LEU A 348 9.88 -16.14 18.82
CA LEU A 348 9.30 -16.35 20.15
C LEU A 348 10.15 -17.30 20.99
N PRO A 349 10.30 -17.05 22.29
CA PRO A 349 11.04 -17.93 23.21
C PRO A 349 10.25 -19.18 23.63
N VAL A 350 9.15 -19.50 22.95
CA VAL A 350 8.26 -20.62 23.27
C VAL A 350 8.99 -21.95 23.16
N LYS A 351 8.63 -22.87 24.07
CA LYS A 351 9.19 -24.23 24.15
C LYS A 351 8.13 -25.31 23.98
N ASP A 352 6.96 -25.07 24.55
CA ASP A 352 5.90 -26.05 24.69
C ASP A 352 4.74 -25.74 23.73
N LEU A 353 4.43 -26.70 22.86
CA LEU A 353 3.31 -26.64 21.93
C LEU A 353 2.06 -27.37 22.44
N THR A 354 2.08 -27.96 23.64
CA THR A 354 0.92 -28.62 24.27
C THR A 354 -0.36 -27.80 24.22
N PRO A 355 -0.34 -26.46 24.44
CA PRO A 355 -1.54 -25.64 24.33
C PRO A 355 -2.21 -25.65 22.95
N LEU A 356 -1.49 -26.04 21.89
CA LEU A 356 -2.04 -26.10 20.53
C LEU A 356 -2.79 -27.41 20.25
N ALA A 357 -2.56 -28.46 21.04
CA ALA A 357 -3.01 -29.83 20.75
C ALA A 357 -4.54 -30.00 20.62
N GLY A 358 -5.31 -29.06 21.15
CA GLY A 358 -6.78 -29.05 21.12
C GLY A 358 -7.41 -28.18 20.02
N LEU A 359 -6.63 -27.56 19.14
CA LEU A 359 -7.14 -26.64 18.12
C LEU A 359 -7.81 -27.40 16.96
N PRO A 360 -9.15 -27.37 16.83
CA PRO A 360 -9.88 -28.32 16.00
C PRO A 360 -9.82 -28.01 14.50
N GLN A 361 -9.33 -26.83 14.11
CA GLN A 361 -9.30 -26.35 12.72
C GLN A 361 -7.89 -25.95 12.27
N LEU A 362 -6.84 -26.18 13.07
CA LEU A 362 -5.50 -25.70 12.74
C LEU A 362 -4.91 -26.51 11.58
N GLU A 363 -4.88 -25.91 10.40
CA GLU A 363 -4.41 -26.52 9.15
C GLU A 363 -2.97 -26.14 8.80
N ARG A 364 -2.52 -24.95 9.21
CA ARG A 364 -1.21 -24.41 8.85
C ARG A 364 -0.52 -23.83 10.07
N LEU A 365 0.70 -24.30 10.34
CA LEU A 365 1.57 -23.79 11.39
C LEU A 365 2.90 -23.37 10.76
N ALA A 366 3.35 -22.16 11.06
CA ALA A 366 4.68 -21.70 10.73
C ALA A 366 5.44 -21.38 12.03
N LEU A 367 6.62 -21.98 12.18
CA LEU A 367 7.56 -21.71 13.25
C LEU A 367 8.82 -21.11 12.62
N THR A 368 8.96 -19.80 12.72
CA THR A 368 10.11 -19.05 12.20
C THR A 368 10.97 -18.62 13.37
N ARG A 369 12.26 -18.95 13.35
CA ARG A 369 13.22 -18.56 14.41
C ARG A 369 12.68 -18.85 15.82
N CYS A 370 12.13 -20.05 16.01
CA CYS A 370 11.65 -20.56 17.31
C CYS A 370 12.59 -21.65 17.84
N PRO A 371 13.84 -21.32 18.21
CA PRO A 371 14.93 -22.30 18.39
C PRO A 371 14.78 -23.19 19.62
N HIS A 372 13.82 -22.90 20.50
CA HIS A 372 13.64 -23.64 21.74
C HIS A 372 12.52 -24.70 21.67
N VAL A 373 11.76 -24.75 20.58
CA VAL A 373 10.80 -25.82 20.30
C VAL A 373 11.57 -27.08 19.94
N ARG A 374 11.42 -28.13 20.75
CA ARG A 374 12.13 -29.41 20.58
C ARG A 374 11.21 -30.62 20.45
N ASP A 375 9.93 -30.46 20.77
CA ASP A 375 8.94 -31.53 20.74
C ASP A 375 7.76 -31.11 19.89
N LEU A 376 7.49 -31.89 18.84
CA LEU A 376 6.35 -31.73 17.94
C LEU A 376 5.23 -32.75 18.24
N SER A 377 5.38 -33.61 19.25
CA SER A 377 4.36 -34.57 19.66
C SER A 377 2.98 -33.96 19.96
N PRO A 378 2.86 -32.72 20.48
CA PRO A 378 1.56 -32.07 20.63
C PRO A 378 0.79 -31.86 19.34
N LEU A 379 1.48 -31.82 18.19
CA LEU A 379 0.87 -31.56 16.89
C LEU A 379 0.27 -32.82 16.24
N ALA A 380 0.55 -34.01 16.79
CA ALA A 380 0.27 -35.30 16.16
C ALA A 380 -1.21 -35.55 15.82
N ARG A 381 -2.13 -34.92 16.55
CA ARG A 381 -3.59 -35.11 16.40
C ARG A 381 -4.30 -33.94 15.72
N LEU A 382 -3.55 -32.91 15.31
CA LEU A 382 -4.12 -31.74 14.65
C LEU A 382 -4.45 -32.05 13.18
N PRO A 383 -5.42 -31.35 12.58
CA PRO A 383 -5.71 -31.46 11.15
C PRO A 383 -4.68 -30.71 10.29
N LEU A 384 -3.41 -30.78 10.68
CA LEU A 384 -2.32 -30.02 10.09
C LEU A 384 -2.02 -30.54 8.68
N ARG A 385 -2.10 -29.65 7.70
CA ARG A 385 -1.77 -29.91 6.29
C ARG A 385 -0.37 -29.42 5.94
N GLN A 386 0.08 -28.35 6.60
CA GLN A 386 1.36 -27.72 6.33
C GLN A 386 2.03 -27.27 7.62
N LEU A 387 3.30 -27.62 7.76
CA LEU A 387 4.21 -27.12 8.77
C LEU A 387 5.41 -26.45 8.08
N ALA A 388 5.59 -25.15 8.28
CA ALA A 388 6.79 -24.45 7.87
C ALA A 388 7.75 -24.31 9.07
N LEU A 389 9.01 -24.72 8.88
CA LEU A 389 10.07 -24.67 9.88
C LEU A 389 11.23 -23.85 9.33
N ILE A 390 11.30 -22.55 9.67
CA ILE A 390 12.37 -21.67 9.23
C ILE A 390 13.31 -21.46 10.42
N GLU A 391 14.57 -21.85 10.27
CA GLU A 391 15.57 -21.85 11.36
C GLU A 391 15.09 -22.59 12.63
N PRO A 392 14.68 -23.87 12.53
CA PRO A 392 14.23 -24.63 13.70
C PRO A 392 15.40 -25.06 14.59
N ALA A 393 15.07 -25.61 15.76
CA ALA A 393 16.06 -26.30 16.59
C ALA A 393 16.81 -27.39 15.79
N PRO A 394 18.11 -27.59 16.02
CA PRO A 394 18.89 -28.61 15.33
C PRO A 394 18.34 -30.01 15.65
N ALA A 395 18.29 -30.88 14.63
CA ALA A 395 17.80 -32.25 14.73
C ALA A 395 16.36 -32.40 15.27
N LEU A 396 15.49 -31.41 15.03
CA LEU A 396 14.07 -31.48 15.39
C LEU A 396 13.38 -32.67 14.70
N ASP A 397 12.83 -33.59 15.48
CA ASP A 397 12.12 -34.75 14.96
C ASP A 397 10.73 -34.36 14.44
N THR A 398 10.43 -34.78 13.22
CA THR A 398 9.17 -34.53 12.50
C THR A 398 8.32 -35.79 12.34
N SER A 399 8.80 -36.94 12.83
CA SER A 399 8.05 -38.20 12.88
C SER A 399 6.70 -38.13 13.62
N PRO A 400 6.48 -37.25 14.62
CA PRO A 400 5.20 -37.18 15.32
C PRO A 400 4.08 -36.50 14.52
N LEU A 401 4.35 -35.92 13.35
CA LEU A 401 3.37 -35.13 12.60
C LEU A 401 2.26 -35.99 11.99
N PRO A 402 1.05 -35.43 11.80
CA PRO A 402 -0.07 -36.17 11.21
C PRO A 402 0.24 -36.62 9.78
N PRO A 403 -0.28 -37.77 9.33
CA PRO A 403 -0.07 -38.27 7.98
C PRO A 403 -0.52 -37.26 6.92
N GLY A 404 0.31 -37.04 5.90
CA GLY A 404 0.02 -36.10 4.80
C GLY A 404 0.31 -34.63 5.13
N CYS A 405 0.84 -34.32 6.32
CA CYS A 405 1.36 -32.99 6.61
C CYS A 405 2.60 -32.72 5.76
N GLU A 406 2.55 -31.71 4.90
CA GLU A 406 3.70 -31.21 4.17
C GLU A 406 4.61 -30.43 5.12
N VAL A 407 5.92 -30.76 5.11
CA VAL A 407 6.93 -30.04 5.90
C VAL A 407 7.79 -29.21 4.96
N ILE A 408 7.75 -27.89 5.13
CA ILE A 408 8.59 -26.93 4.40
C ILE A 408 9.72 -26.51 5.34
N ARG A 409 10.96 -26.55 4.85
CA ARG A 409 12.17 -26.19 5.59
C ARG A 409 12.91 -25.05 4.92
#